data_AF-A0A834ZHJ3-F1
#
_entry.id   AF-A0A834ZHJ3-F1
#
_cell.length_a   1.000
_cell.length_b   1.000
_cell.length_c   1.000
_cell.angle_alpha   90.00
_cell.angle_beta   90.00
_cell.angle_gamma   90.00
#
_symmetry.space_group_name_H-M   'P 1'
#
loop_
_entity.id
_entity.type
_entity.pdbx_description
1 polymer ?
#
loop_
_entity_poly.entity_id
_entity_poly.type
_entity_poly.pdbx_seq_one_letter_code
_entity_poly.pdbx_strand_id
1 'polypeptide(L)'
;MTHRSSLTLLAVPNNFLRSSDLLHRYSPANVADVIRYHVLLQYLSWSELRQIPSAGKLVTTLYQTTGRATNNLGAVNLTLNPIDGMVYIRSPVAYSPSNATILSLAKTVPYNVSIFIVNSILIPYGFDLMASENQLNITRVLKDGRHFNVAASMLTVSGVVEEFEADERGAGITVFAPTDVEYYEG
;
A
#
# COMPACT_ATOMS: atom_id res chain seq x y z
N MET A 1 15.99 -2.40 -30.46
CA MET A 1 16.84 -1.99 -29.33
C MET A 1 16.63 -2.97 -28.19
N THR A 2 17.60 -3.83 -27.90
CA THR A 2 17.49 -4.82 -26.82
C THR A 2 17.71 -4.10 -25.49
N HIS A 3 16.65 -3.57 -24.88
CA HIS A 3 16.69 -3.12 -23.49
C HIS A 3 17.01 -4.34 -22.62
N ARG A 4 18.25 -4.46 -22.14
CA ARG A 4 18.57 -5.40 -21.07
C ARG A 4 17.94 -4.82 -19.80
N SER A 5 16.75 -5.30 -19.45
CA SER A 5 16.05 -4.92 -18.24
C SER A 5 16.69 -5.63 -17.05
N SER A 6 17.43 -4.87 -16.23
CA SER A 6 18.01 -5.37 -14.99
C SER A 6 17.02 -5.17 -13.85
N LEU A 7 16.65 -6.24 -13.15
CA LEU A 7 15.56 -6.24 -12.17
C LEU A 7 15.99 -6.83 -10.82
N THR A 8 15.33 -6.40 -9.75
CA THR A 8 15.39 -7.04 -8.44
C THR A 8 13.98 -7.45 -8.03
N LEU A 9 13.78 -8.72 -7.68
CA LEU A 9 12.53 -9.26 -7.18
C LEU A 9 12.57 -9.38 -5.66
N LEU A 10 11.54 -8.87 -5.00
CA LEU A 10 11.31 -9.02 -3.56
C LEU A 10 10.30 -10.14 -3.34
N ALA A 11 10.78 -11.31 -2.93
CA ALA A 11 9.96 -12.48 -2.69
C ALA A 11 9.56 -12.56 -1.22
N VAL A 12 8.26 -12.73 -0.97
CA VAL A 12 7.69 -12.91 0.36
C VAL A 12 7.43 -14.40 0.58
N PRO A 13 8.08 -15.07 1.55
CA PRO A 13 7.82 -16.47 1.84
C PRO A 13 6.40 -16.71 2.38
N ASN A 14 5.88 -17.91 2.14
CA ASN A 14 4.48 -18.27 2.45
C ASN A 14 4.10 -18.07 3.93
N ASN A 15 5.02 -18.24 4.86
CA ASN A 15 4.75 -18.03 6.29
C ASN A 15 4.34 -16.58 6.60
N PHE A 16 4.92 -15.59 5.91
CA PHE A 16 4.57 -14.18 6.04
C PHE A 16 3.28 -13.81 5.28
N LEU A 17 2.91 -14.58 4.26
CA LEU A 17 1.63 -14.41 3.55
C LEU A 17 0.44 -14.87 4.41
N ARG A 18 0.60 -15.94 5.19
CA ARG A 18 -0.49 -16.50 6.03
C ARG A 18 -0.89 -15.59 7.18
N SER A 19 0.02 -14.73 7.65
CA SER A 19 -0.28 -13.69 8.64
C SER A 19 -1.01 -12.48 8.06
N SER A 20 -1.11 -12.38 6.73
CA SER A 20 -1.75 -11.27 6.03
C SER A 20 -3.13 -11.70 5.51
N ASP A 21 -4.20 -11.31 6.21
CA ASP A 21 -5.62 -11.44 5.75
C ASP A 21 -5.91 -10.65 4.44
N LEU A 22 -4.88 -10.00 3.91
CA LEU A 22 -4.90 -9.09 2.79
C LEU A 22 -5.23 -9.80 1.47
N LEU A 23 -4.71 -11.02 1.24
CA LEU A 23 -4.86 -11.71 -0.05
C LEU A 23 -6.29 -12.19 -0.35
N HIS A 24 -7.15 -12.35 0.66
CA HIS A 24 -8.54 -12.79 0.46
C HIS A 24 -9.49 -11.64 0.10
N ARG A 25 -9.05 -10.38 0.27
CA ARG A 25 -9.87 -9.17 0.04
C ARG A 25 -9.54 -8.43 -1.24
N TYR A 26 -8.57 -8.91 -2.03
CA TYR A 26 -8.09 -8.20 -3.22
C TYR A 26 -8.69 -8.72 -4.53
N SER A 27 -9.10 -7.77 -5.38
CA SER A 27 -9.37 -8.07 -6.79
C SER A 27 -8.09 -8.57 -7.50
N PRO A 28 -8.19 -9.32 -8.61
CA PRO A 28 -7.04 -9.76 -9.38
C PRO A 28 -6.15 -8.61 -9.89
N ALA A 29 -6.77 -7.47 -10.21
CA ALA A 29 -6.06 -6.25 -10.59
C ALA A 29 -5.20 -5.73 -9.42
N ASN A 30 -5.72 -5.80 -8.20
CA ASN A 30 -5.00 -5.36 -7.01
C ASN A 30 -3.80 -6.27 -6.71
N VAL A 31 -3.97 -7.58 -6.85
CA VAL A 31 -2.86 -8.54 -6.66
C VAL A 31 -1.73 -8.28 -7.65
N ALA A 32 -2.05 -8.01 -8.91
CA ALA A 32 -1.05 -7.73 -9.93
C ALA A 32 -0.23 -6.46 -9.60
N ASP A 33 -0.81 -5.49 -8.92
CA ASP A 33 -0.14 -4.24 -8.55
C ASP A 33 0.78 -4.39 -7.36
N VAL A 34 0.33 -5.14 -6.37
CA VAL A 34 1.18 -5.58 -5.27
C VAL A 34 2.39 -6.32 -5.82
N ILE A 35 2.19 -7.27 -6.75
CA ILE A 35 3.32 -7.98 -7.40
C ILE A 35 4.25 -7.01 -8.14
N ARG A 36 3.70 -6.06 -8.91
CA ARG A 36 4.51 -5.04 -9.61
C ARG A 36 5.31 -4.15 -8.65
N TYR A 37 4.80 -3.90 -7.45
CA TYR A 37 5.50 -3.12 -6.43
C TYR A 37 6.68 -3.88 -5.82
N HIS A 38 6.65 -5.22 -5.85
CA HIS A 38 7.77 -6.08 -5.43
C HIS A 38 8.85 -6.26 -6.52
N VAL A 39 8.68 -5.67 -7.71
CA VAL A 39 9.65 -5.74 -8.81
C VAL A 39 10.33 -4.38 -8.94
N LEU A 40 11.61 -4.31 -8.58
CA LEU A 40 12.44 -3.11 -8.67
C LEU A 40 13.13 -3.07 -10.03
N LEU A 41 13.14 -1.91 -10.68
CA LEU A 41 13.68 -1.70 -12.03
C LEU A 41 15.19 -1.42 -12.05
N GLN A 42 15.90 -2.05 -11.12
CA GLN A 42 17.35 -2.02 -11.01
C GLN A 42 17.82 -3.37 -10.48
N TYR A 43 18.91 -3.89 -11.01
CA TYR A 43 19.63 -5.00 -10.38
C TYR A 43 20.35 -4.48 -9.13
N LEU A 44 20.10 -5.13 -8.00
CA LEU A 44 20.77 -4.86 -6.73
C LEU A 44 21.49 -6.11 -6.28
N SER A 45 22.80 -5.99 -6.09
CA SER A 45 23.63 -6.99 -5.42
C SER A 45 23.65 -6.76 -3.90
N TRP A 46 24.05 -7.79 -3.16
CA TRP A 46 24.22 -7.67 -1.71
C TRP A 46 25.24 -6.60 -1.31
N SER A 47 26.30 -6.43 -2.10
CA SER A 47 27.30 -5.37 -1.91
C SER A 47 26.70 -3.99 -2.11
N GLU A 48 25.87 -3.78 -3.13
CA GLU A 48 25.18 -2.50 -3.35
C GLU A 48 24.18 -2.20 -2.23
N LEU A 49 23.45 -3.21 -1.74
CA LEU A 49 22.52 -3.04 -0.62
C LEU A 49 23.23 -2.57 0.65
N ARG A 50 24.43 -3.09 0.95
CA ARG A 50 25.26 -2.66 2.10
C ARG A 50 25.88 -1.27 1.94
N GLN A 51 25.88 -0.72 0.73
CA GLN A 51 26.40 0.62 0.45
C GLN A 51 25.29 1.68 0.45
N ILE A 52 24.04 1.27 0.66
CA ILE A 52 22.91 2.21 0.74
C ILE A 52 23.09 3.11 1.97
N PRO A 53 22.96 4.44 1.83
CA PRO A 53 23.05 5.34 2.97
C PRO A 53 21.86 5.19 3.91
N SER A 54 22.04 5.55 5.19
CA SER A 54 20.95 5.62 6.16
C SER A 54 19.90 6.68 5.81
N ALA A 55 20.29 7.71 5.05
CA ALA A 55 19.37 8.70 4.48
C ALA A 55 18.38 8.11 3.46
N GLY A 56 18.70 6.94 2.91
CA GLY A 56 17.87 6.21 1.97
C GLY A 56 18.27 6.35 0.52
N LYS A 57 17.83 5.39 -0.29
CA LYS A 57 17.97 5.33 -1.74
C LYS A 57 16.61 5.00 -2.33
N LEU A 58 16.09 5.93 -3.13
CA LEU A 58 14.84 5.73 -3.87
C LEU A 58 15.09 4.80 -5.07
N VAL A 59 14.28 3.75 -5.21
CA VAL A 59 14.34 2.79 -6.32
C VAL A 59 12.96 2.64 -6.95
N THR A 60 12.89 2.85 -8.25
CA THR A 60 11.66 2.72 -9.03
C THR A 60 11.20 1.26 -9.10
N THR A 61 9.91 1.02 -8.91
CA THR A 61 9.31 -0.30 -9.10
C THR A 61 8.57 -0.39 -10.44
N LEU A 62 8.21 -1.60 -10.85
CA LEU A 62 7.38 -1.82 -12.02
C LEU A 62 5.99 -1.17 -11.85
N TYR A 63 5.48 -1.06 -10.62
CA TYR A 63 4.19 -0.41 -10.36
C TYR A 63 4.21 1.07 -10.77
N GLN A 64 5.33 1.78 -10.53
CA GLN A 64 5.51 3.17 -10.96
C GLN A 64 5.32 3.36 -12.47
N THR A 65 5.74 2.38 -13.28
CA THR A 65 5.64 2.45 -14.75
C THR A 65 4.23 2.28 -15.27
N THR A 66 3.29 1.84 -14.43
CA THR A 66 1.88 1.70 -14.82
C THR A 66 1.14 3.03 -14.89
N GLY A 67 1.74 4.12 -14.40
CA GLY A 67 1.11 5.45 -14.37
C GLY A 67 0.01 5.62 -13.31
N ARG A 68 -0.32 4.56 -12.56
CA ARG A 68 -1.31 4.62 -11.46
C ARG A 68 -0.74 5.15 -10.15
N ALA A 69 0.58 5.17 -10.01
CA ALA A 69 1.24 5.81 -8.89
C ALA A 69 1.29 7.33 -9.09
N THR A 70 0.79 8.09 -8.13
CA THR A 70 0.98 9.54 -8.10
C THR A 70 2.45 9.87 -7.86
N ASN A 71 3.02 10.81 -8.62
CA ASN A 71 4.41 11.25 -8.48
C ASN A 71 5.39 10.07 -8.39
N ASN A 72 6.21 10.00 -7.32
CA ASN A 72 7.19 8.95 -7.07
C ASN A 72 6.71 7.90 -6.04
N LEU A 73 5.41 7.84 -5.76
CA LEU A 73 4.85 6.99 -4.70
C LEU A 73 4.81 5.51 -5.08
N GLY A 74 5.08 5.18 -6.35
CA GLY A 74 5.30 3.82 -6.82
C GLY A 74 6.77 3.39 -6.70
N ALA A 75 7.69 4.23 -6.25
CA ALA A 75 9.03 3.81 -5.87
C ALA A 75 9.05 3.26 -4.44
N VAL A 76 10.16 2.61 -4.07
CA VAL A 76 10.46 2.20 -2.70
C VAL A 76 11.72 2.93 -2.21
N ASN A 77 11.76 3.28 -0.94
CA ASN A 77 12.94 3.81 -0.27
C ASN A 77 13.67 2.68 0.45
N LEU A 78 14.91 2.42 0.04
CA LEU A 78 15.79 1.45 0.69
C LEU A 78 16.70 2.20 1.67
N THR A 79 16.76 1.76 2.92
CA THR A 79 17.59 2.40 3.96
C THR A 79 18.40 1.35 4.70
N LEU A 80 19.71 1.55 4.81
CA LEU A 80 20.56 0.76 5.71
C LEU A 80 20.44 1.32 7.11
N ASN A 81 20.10 0.48 8.08
CA ASN A 81 20.18 0.85 9.48
C ASN A 81 21.61 0.57 10.00
N PRO A 82 22.36 1.58 10.46
CA PRO A 82 23.73 1.40 10.93
C PRO A 82 23.81 0.64 12.26
N ILE A 83 22.71 0.51 13.00
CA ILE A 83 22.69 -0.15 14.31
C ILE A 83 22.63 -1.68 14.17
N ASP A 84 21.72 -2.19 13.33
CA ASP A 84 21.53 -3.63 13.12
C ASP A 84 22.17 -4.16 11.82
N GLY A 85 22.63 -3.26 10.93
CA GLY A 85 23.21 -3.60 9.64
C GLY A 85 22.20 -4.11 8.60
N MET A 86 20.90 -4.01 8.88
CA MET A 86 19.82 -4.50 8.03
C MET A 86 19.37 -3.44 7.03
N VAL A 87 18.88 -3.90 5.89
CA VAL A 87 18.29 -3.04 4.86
C VAL A 87 16.78 -3.11 4.95
N TYR A 88 16.18 -1.96 5.22
CA TYR A 88 14.74 -1.77 5.26
C TYR A 88 14.25 -1.22 3.93
N ILE A 89 13.08 -1.70 3.52
CA ILE A 89 12.32 -1.24 2.37
C ILE A 89 11.07 -0.54 2.92
N ARG A 90 10.84 0.70 2.50
CA ARG A 90 9.74 1.53 2.98
C ARG A 90 9.09 2.25 1.82
N SER A 91 7.84 2.64 1.98
CA SER A 91 7.26 3.66 1.10
C SER A 91 8.07 4.97 1.19
N PRO A 92 8.16 5.77 0.11
CA PRO A 92 8.74 7.11 0.13
C PRO A 92 7.94 8.10 0.99
N VAL A 93 6.70 7.76 1.36
CA VAL A 93 5.84 8.59 2.22
C VAL A 93 6.16 8.32 3.69
N ALA A 94 6.32 9.41 4.45
CA ALA A 94 6.45 9.33 5.90
C ALA A 94 5.24 8.61 6.53
N TYR A 95 5.50 7.82 7.58
CA TYR A 95 4.48 7.11 8.35
C TYR A 95 3.63 6.08 7.59
N SER A 96 4.03 5.69 6.37
CA SER A 96 3.38 4.56 5.70
C SER A 96 3.59 3.27 6.50
N PRO A 97 2.53 2.47 6.74
CA PRO A 97 2.65 1.19 7.44
C PRO A 97 3.33 0.11 6.57
N SER A 98 3.48 0.35 5.27
CA SER A 98 4.10 -0.57 4.31
C SER A 98 5.62 -0.54 4.48
N ASN A 99 6.14 -1.54 5.20
CA ASN A 99 7.56 -1.74 5.40
C ASN A 99 7.93 -3.22 5.29
N ALA A 100 9.18 -3.49 4.92
CA ALA A 100 9.76 -4.82 4.88
C ALA A 100 11.26 -4.75 5.16
N THR A 101 11.82 -5.85 5.62
CA THR A 101 13.26 -6.03 5.85
C THR A 101 13.78 -7.08 4.87
N ILE A 102 14.91 -6.78 4.23
CA ILE A 102 15.62 -7.76 3.39
C ILE A 102 16.31 -8.77 4.31
N LEU A 103 15.96 -10.05 4.16
CA LEU A 103 16.47 -11.14 4.99
C LEU A 103 17.68 -11.82 4.35
N SER A 104 17.57 -12.20 3.08
CA SER A 104 18.61 -12.98 2.39
C SER A 104 18.48 -12.92 0.87
N LEU A 105 19.53 -13.31 0.16
CA LEU A 105 19.52 -13.51 -1.28
C LEU A 105 19.08 -14.95 -1.60
N ALA A 106 17.98 -15.11 -2.33
CA ALA A 106 17.51 -16.43 -2.78
C ALA A 106 18.23 -16.89 -4.05
N LYS A 107 18.36 -15.99 -5.03
CA LYS A 107 18.98 -16.31 -6.33
C LYS A 107 19.48 -15.04 -7.00
N THR A 108 20.53 -15.18 -7.80
CA THR A 108 21.01 -14.11 -8.67
C THR A 108 21.48 -14.65 -10.00
N VAL A 109 21.23 -13.87 -11.05
CA VAL A 109 21.89 -13.92 -12.35
C VAL A 109 22.58 -12.56 -12.48
N PRO A 110 23.92 -12.52 -12.30
CA PRO A 110 24.66 -11.26 -12.24
C PRO A 110 24.31 -10.31 -13.39
N TYR A 111 24.07 -9.04 -13.04
CA TYR A 111 23.73 -7.96 -13.99
C TYR A 111 22.44 -8.17 -14.79
N ASN A 112 21.56 -9.05 -14.33
CA ASN A 112 20.27 -9.30 -14.96
C ASN A 112 19.14 -9.34 -13.93
N VAL A 113 19.18 -10.31 -13.01
CA VAL A 113 18.11 -10.48 -11.99
C VAL A 113 18.70 -10.85 -10.65
N SER A 114 18.26 -10.19 -9.58
CA SER A 114 18.44 -10.67 -8.20
C SER A 114 17.10 -10.91 -7.53
N ILE A 115 17.03 -11.92 -6.66
CA ILE A 115 15.83 -12.26 -5.90
C ILE A 115 16.18 -12.23 -4.42
N PHE A 116 15.60 -11.28 -3.70
CA PHE A 116 15.75 -11.16 -2.25
C PHE A 116 14.51 -11.65 -1.53
N ILE A 117 14.73 -12.33 -0.42
CA ILE A 117 13.67 -12.70 0.52
C ILE A 117 13.40 -11.52 1.45
N VAL A 118 12.13 -11.16 1.61
CA VAL A 118 11.67 -10.12 2.55
C VAL A 118 10.68 -10.70 3.56
N ASN A 119 10.55 -10.05 4.72
CA ASN A 119 9.71 -10.53 5.83
C ASN A 119 8.25 -10.04 5.82
N SER A 120 7.85 -9.25 4.82
CA SER A 120 6.52 -8.65 4.78
C SER A 120 6.12 -8.28 3.35
N ILE A 121 4.81 -8.24 3.10
CA ILE A 121 4.24 -7.77 1.84
C ILE A 121 4.34 -6.25 1.79
N LEU A 122 4.87 -5.73 0.69
CA LEU A 122 4.85 -4.30 0.39
C LEU A 122 3.60 -3.92 -0.39
N ILE A 123 2.86 -2.96 0.13
CA ILE A 123 1.67 -2.39 -0.50
C ILE A 123 2.02 -0.97 -0.99
N PRO A 124 1.68 -0.60 -2.24
CA PRO A 124 1.86 0.77 -2.70
C PRO A 124 1.11 1.79 -1.84
N TYR A 125 1.59 3.03 -1.79
CA TYR A 125 0.88 4.08 -1.07
C TYR A 125 -0.41 4.48 -1.81
N GLY A 126 -1.48 4.79 -1.07
CA GLY A 126 -2.78 5.12 -1.63
C GLY A 126 -3.46 3.95 -2.34
N PHE A 127 -2.96 2.73 -2.12
CA PHE A 127 -3.51 1.52 -2.68
C PHE A 127 -4.79 1.17 -1.93
N ASP A 128 -5.92 1.33 -2.59
CA ASP A 128 -7.21 1.01 -1.99
C ASP A 128 -7.40 -0.51 -1.94
N LEU A 129 -7.39 -1.04 -0.73
CA LEU A 129 -7.62 -2.45 -0.44
C LEU A 129 -9.09 -2.85 -0.63
N MET A 130 -9.99 -1.86 -0.76
CA MET A 130 -11.44 -2.00 -0.82
C MET A 130 -12.03 -1.65 -2.20
N ALA A 131 -11.21 -1.33 -3.22
CA ALA A 131 -11.67 -0.99 -4.57
C ALA A 131 -12.42 -2.13 -5.33
N SER A 132 -12.75 -3.22 -4.64
CA SER A 132 -13.63 -4.29 -5.10
C SER A 132 -15.02 -4.27 -4.45
N GLU A 133 -15.34 -3.30 -3.59
CA GLU A 133 -16.72 -3.05 -3.21
C GLU A 133 -17.09 -1.66 -3.74
N ASN A 134 -18.11 -1.62 -4.61
CA ASN A 134 -18.73 -0.40 -5.15
C ASN A 134 -18.67 0.74 -4.14
N GLN A 135 -18.24 1.93 -4.59
CA GLN A 135 -18.45 3.25 -3.95
C GLN A 135 -19.17 3.13 -2.62
N LEU A 136 -18.42 3.24 -1.52
CA LEU A 136 -18.97 3.20 -0.17
C LEU A 136 -20.06 4.27 -0.07
N ASN A 137 -21.32 3.87 -0.21
CA ASN A 137 -22.44 4.78 -0.06
C ASN A 137 -22.61 5.00 1.44
N ILE A 138 -21.90 6.00 1.97
CA ILE A 138 -21.85 6.37 3.39
C ILE A 138 -23.27 6.49 3.97
N THR A 139 -24.21 7.03 3.18
CA THR A 139 -25.63 7.14 3.55
C THR A 139 -26.29 5.79 3.76
N ARG A 140 -25.97 4.78 2.95
CA ARG A 140 -26.47 3.42 3.12
C ARG A 140 -25.91 2.77 4.38
N VAL A 141 -24.61 2.91 4.62
CA VAL A 141 -23.96 2.36 5.83
C VAL A 141 -24.58 2.95 7.10
N LEU A 142 -24.86 4.25 7.12
CA LEU A 142 -25.49 4.92 8.26
C LEU A 142 -26.96 4.49 8.45
N LYS A 143 -27.72 4.32 7.37
CA LYS A 143 -29.10 3.82 7.42
C LYS A 143 -29.16 2.37 7.91
N ASP A 144 -28.26 1.52 7.46
CA ASP A 144 -28.17 0.10 7.86
C ASP A 144 -27.76 -0.05 9.34
N GLY A 145 -27.04 0.94 9.89
CA GLY A 145 -26.69 1.03 11.31
C GLY A 145 -27.88 1.27 12.26
N ARG A 146 -29.10 1.50 11.73
CA ARG A 146 -30.40 1.69 12.42
C ARG A 146 -30.51 2.84 13.44
N HIS A 147 -29.39 3.37 13.92
CA HIS A 147 -29.31 4.42 14.93
C HIS A 147 -28.62 5.69 14.42
N PHE A 148 -28.56 5.91 13.10
CA PHE A 148 -27.89 7.08 12.51
C PHE A 148 -28.74 7.73 11.41
N ASN A 149 -30.07 7.61 11.48
CA ASN A 149 -30.97 8.11 10.44
C ASN A 149 -30.95 9.64 10.35
N VAL A 150 -30.80 10.33 11.48
CA VAL A 150 -30.68 11.79 11.52
C VAL A 150 -29.37 12.23 10.86
N ALA A 151 -28.26 11.57 11.20
CA ALA A 151 -26.96 11.84 10.58
C ALA A 151 -26.98 11.56 9.07
N ALA A 152 -27.56 10.43 8.64
CA ALA A 152 -27.70 10.09 7.22
C ALA A 152 -28.52 11.12 6.44
N SER A 153 -29.58 11.66 7.05
CA SER A 153 -30.44 12.68 6.46
C SER A 153 -29.73 14.03 6.36
N MET A 154 -29.01 14.44 7.41
CA MET A 154 -28.23 15.67 7.43
C MET A 154 -27.13 15.66 6.37
N LEU A 155 -26.43 14.54 6.20
CA LEU A 155 -25.41 14.38 5.16
C LEU A 155 -25.99 14.46 3.75
N THR A 156 -27.17 13.89 3.53
CA THR A 156 -27.87 13.95 2.24
C THR A 156 -28.32 15.37 1.92
N VAL A 157 -28.84 16.10 2.90
CA VAL A 157 -29.34 17.48 2.73
C VAL A 157 -28.21 18.49 2.60
N SER A 158 -27.08 18.27 3.28
CA SER A 158 -25.94 19.19 3.25
C SER A 158 -25.13 19.12 1.95
N GLY A 159 -25.31 18.08 1.12
CA GLY A 159 -24.52 17.86 -0.09
C GLY A 159 -23.09 17.39 0.18
N VAL A 160 -22.68 17.24 1.45
CA VAL A 160 -21.32 16.84 1.85
C VAL A 160 -21.01 15.40 1.43
N VAL A 161 -22.03 14.58 1.15
CA VAL A 161 -21.84 13.23 0.58
C VAL A 161 -21.09 13.31 -0.75
N GLU A 162 -21.40 14.28 -1.60
CA GLU A 162 -20.73 14.45 -2.89
C GLU A 162 -19.27 14.93 -2.72
N GLU A 163 -19.00 15.70 -1.66
CA GLU A 163 -17.65 16.15 -1.29
C GLU A 163 -16.81 14.96 -0.78
N PHE A 164 -17.39 14.11 0.07
CA PHE A 164 -16.72 12.88 0.52
C PHE A 164 -16.45 11.95 -0.66
N GLU A 165 -17.43 11.68 -1.52
CA GLU A 165 -17.23 10.84 -2.70
C GLU A 165 -16.19 11.42 -3.68
N ALA A 166 -16.06 12.75 -3.77
CA ALA A 166 -15.05 13.42 -4.59
C ALA A 166 -13.64 13.40 -3.96
N ASP A 167 -13.56 13.44 -2.62
CA ASP A 167 -12.33 13.40 -1.82
C ASP A 167 -11.89 11.98 -1.43
N GLU A 168 -12.71 10.95 -1.67
CA GLU A 168 -12.40 9.51 -1.56
C GLU A 168 -11.39 9.03 -2.63
N ARG A 169 -10.38 9.85 -2.94
CA ARG A 169 -9.25 9.51 -3.82
C ARG A 169 -8.20 8.65 -3.09
N GLY A 170 -8.65 7.71 -2.25
CA GLY A 170 -7.79 6.78 -1.52
C GLY A 170 -7.22 7.30 -0.19
N ALA A 171 -7.67 8.46 0.30
CA ALA A 171 -7.46 8.88 1.68
C ALA A 171 -8.66 8.41 2.50
N GLY A 172 -8.52 7.31 3.26
CA GLY A 172 -9.63 6.76 4.03
C GLY A 172 -10.32 7.83 4.90
N ILE A 173 -11.64 7.89 4.86
CA ILE A 173 -12.44 8.88 5.60
C ILE A 173 -12.83 8.30 6.96
N THR A 174 -12.63 9.08 8.02
CA THR A 174 -13.15 8.76 9.38
C THR A 174 -14.24 9.77 9.73
N VAL A 175 -15.49 9.32 9.81
CA VAL A 175 -16.65 10.15 10.16
C VAL A 175 -17.12 9.83 11.57
N PHE A 176 -17.20 10.85 12.44
CA PHE A 176 -17.86 10.73 13.75
C PHE A 176 -19.32 11.15 13.61
N ALA A 177 -20.21 10.18 13.39
CA ALA A 177 -21.64 10.43 13.28
C ALA A 177 -22.34 10.34 14.65
N PRO A 178 -23.17 11.33 15.04
CA PRO A 178 -23.98 11.22 16.23
C PRO A 178 -25.06 10.14 16.05
N THR A 179 -25.27 9.33 17.08
CA THR A 179 -26.38 8.37 17.10
C THR A 179 -27.71 9.11 17.30
N ASP A 180 -28.79 8.54 16.77
CA ASP A 180 -30.16 8.86 17.09
C ASP A 180 -30.35 8.60 18.60
N VAL A 181 -30.16 9.63 19.42
CA VAL A 181 -30.43 9.52 20.86
C VAL A 181 -31.93 9.32 21.03
N GLU A 182 -32.34 8.16 21.57
CA GLU A 182 -33.70 7.99 22.06
C GLU A 182 -33.87 8.93 23.26
N TYR A 183 -34.57 10.03 23.02
CA TYR A 183 -34.98 10.97 24.05
C TYR A 183 -36.09 10.30 24.86
N TYR A 184 -35.72 9.56 25.91
CA TYR A 184 -36.67 9.15 26.94
C TYR A 184 -36.94 10.37 27.83
N GLU A 185 -38.03 11.09 27.56
CA GLU A 185 -38.61 12.01 28.54
C GLU A 185 -39.28 11.19 29.64
N GLY A 186 -38.92 11.49 30.89
CA GLY A 186 -39.65 11.10 32.10
C GLY A 186 -40.17 12.36 32.80
#